data_AF-A0A353LWG9-F1
#
_entry.id   AF-A0A353LWG9-F1
#
_cell.length_a   1.000
_cell.length_b   1.000
_cell.length_c   1.000
_cell.angle_alpha   90.00
_cell.angle_beta   90.00
_cell.angle_gamma   90.00
#
_symmetry.space_group_name_H-M   'P 1'
#
loop_
_entity.id
_entity.type
_entity.pdbx_description
1 polymer ?
#
loop_
_entity_poly.entity_id
_entity_poly.type
_entity_poly.pdbx_seq_one_letter_code
_entity_poly.pdbx_strand_id
1 'polypeptide(L)'
;MNQADPRVKLLWTLLCTTGALLFVRPGWMASLCLFTLAGTLFLGADLGSFALRLKRFVPLFLMIGVVQMLFTRTGRPVVLVQEYTMITLDGLLRAMTMAMRFFIILCAASVMARENSRRVIAALTKMGVPYLFSFMLLTALRFLPVFRVAFSDALTAIQLRGIDP
;
A
#
# COMPACT_ATOMS: atom_id res chain seq x y z
N MET A 1 2.64 -8.02 20.72
CA MET A 1 4.08 -7.93 21.02
C MET A 1 4.77 -7.62 19.71
N ASN A 2 4.98 -6.36 19.34
CA ASN A 2 6.12 -5.55 19.74
C ASN A 2 5.68 -4.07 19.73
N GLN A 3 5.79 -3.34 20.84
CA GLN A 3 5.43 -1.89 20.90
C GLN A 3 6.55 -1.05 20.25
N ALA A 4 6.90 -1.36 19.00
CA ALA A 4 7.86 -0.59 18.25
C ALA A 4 7.30 0.82 18.03
N ASP A 5 8.16 1.82 18.27
CA ASP A 5 7.81 3.22 18.15
C ASP A 5 7.21 3.55 16.76
N PRO A 6 6.04 4.23 16.69
CA PRO A 6 5.37 4.56 15.43
C PRO A 6 6.25 5.36 14.46
N ARG A 7 7.15 6.19 14.99
CA ARG A 7 8.17 6.93 14.22
C ARG A 7 9.08 6.01 13.39
N VAL A 8 9.54 4.90 13.98
CA VAL A 8 10.44 3.95 13.31
C VAL A 8 9.65 3.22 12.22
N LYS A 9 8.42 2.82 12.51
CA LYS A 9 7.56 2.20 11.51
C LYS A 9 7.28 3.14 10.33
N LEU A 10 6.97 4.41 10.61
CA LEU A 10 6.68 5.40 9.57
C LEU A 10 7.90 5.68 8.69
N LEU A 11 9.06 5.90 9.31
CA LEU A 11 10.32 6.11 8.59
C LEU A 11 10.72 4.86 7.79
N TRP A 12 10.56 3.67 8.35
CA TRP A 12 10.80 2.41 7.64
C TRP A 12 9.87 2.25 6.44
N THR A 13 8.57 2.52 6.59
CA THR A 13 7.63 2.46 5.46
C THR A 13 7.96 3.45 4.36
N LEU A 14 8.39 4.67 4.73
CA LEU A 14 8.81 5.69 3.79
C LEU A 14 10.08 5.27 3.03
N LEU A 15 11.07 4.74 3.74
CA LEU A 15 12.29 4.21 3.09
C LEU A 15 11.98 3.03 2.15
N CYS A 16 11.08 2.13 2.56
CA CYS A 16 10.70 0.98 1.73
C CYS A 16 9.96 1.41 0.46
N THR A 17 9.03 2.37 0.55
CA THR A 17 8.30 2.87 -0.62
C THR A 17 9.20 3.68 -1.55
N THR A 18 10.06 4.55 -1.00
CA THR A 18 11.07 5.29 -1.78
C THR A 18 12.07 4.34 -2.44
N GLY A 19 12.56 3.32 -1.73
CA GLY A 19 13.43 2.30 -2.29
C GLY A 19 12.76 1.54 -3.44
N ALA A 20 11.49 1.15 -3.27
CA ALA A 20 10.71 0.52 -4.33
C ALA A 20 10.50 1.43 -5.57
N LEU A 21 10.66 2.75 -5.44
CA LEU A 21 10.64 3.70 -6.56
C LEU A 21 11.99 3.81 -7.28
N LEU A 22 13.10 3.77 -6.53
CA LEU A 22 14.45 4.02 -7.06
C LEU A 22 15.07 2.78 -7.73
N PHE A 23 14.81 1.59 -7.21
CA PHE A 23 15.42 0.37 -7.73
C PHE A 23 14.62 -0.20 -8.91
N VAL A 24 15.19 -0.06 -10.11
CA VAL A 24 14.63 -0.61 -11.37
C VAL A 24 15.28 -1.96 -11.73
N ARG A 25 16.46 -2.28 -11.19
CA ARG A 25 17.16 -3.54 -11.48
C ARG A 25 16.52 -4.71 -10.71
N PRO A 26 16.18 -5.83 -11.38
CA PRO A 26 15.43 -6.94 -10.77
C PRO A 26 16.16 -7.59 -9.58
N GLY A 27 17.50 -7.68 -9.62
CA GLY A 27 18.28 -8.23 -8.51
C GLY A 27 18.23 -7.39 -7.23
N TRP A 28 18.32 -6.06 -7.35
CA TRP A 28 18.22 -5.14 -6.20
C TRP A 28 16.81 -5.12 -5.62
N MET A 29 15.82 -5.26 -6.48
CA MET A 29 14.42 -5.28 -6.08
C MET A 29 14.04 -6.56 -5.32
N ALA A 30 14.63 -7.70 -5.68
CA ALA A 30 14.47 -8.93 -4.93
C ALA A 30 15.05 -8.84 -3.52
N SER A 31 16.24 -8.24 -3.37
CA SER A 31 16.84 -7.98 -2.06
C SER A 31 15.97 -7.06 -1.21
N LEU A 32 15.45 -5.97 -1.81
CA LEU A 32 14.56 -5.04 -1.11
C LEU A 32 13.24 -5.70 -0.71
N CYS A 33 12.69 -6.58 -1.54
CA CYS A 33 11.51 -7.36 -1.20
C CYS A 33 11.75 -8.24 0.02
N LEU A 34 12.87 -8.98 0.04
CA LEU A 34 13.24 -9.83 1.17
C LEU A 34 13.42 -9.01 2.45
N PHE A 35 14.09 -7.85 2.36
CA PHE A 35 14.26 -6.92 3.47
C PHE A 35 12.92 -6.39 3.98
N THR A 36 12.00 -6.02 3.07
CA THR A 36 10.67 -5.54 3.45
C THR A 36 9.85 -6.63 4.13
N LEU A 37 9.89 -7.86 3.60
CA LEU A 37 9.23 -9.01 4.20
C LEU A 37 9.76 -9.27 5.60
N ALA A 38 11.09 -9.31 5.78
CA ALA A 38 11.72 -9.47 7.08
C ALA A 38 11.28 -8.36 8.06
N GLY A 39 11.29 -7.09 7.64
CA GLY A 39 10.83 -5.99 8.48
C GLY A 39 9.34 -6.08 8.84
N THR A 40 8.47 -6.56 7.95
CA THR A 40 7.05 -6.78 8.29
C THR A 40 6.85 -7.89 9.33
N LEU A 41 7.64 -8.96 9.25
CA LEU A 41 7.61 -10.06 10.23
C LEU A 41 8.15 -9.59 11.59
N PHE A 42 9.26 -8.86 11.61
CA PHE A 42 9.85 -8.30 12.83
C PHE A 42 8.97 -7.24 13.51
N LEU A 43 8.23 -6.44 12.73
CA LEU A 43 7.28 -5.46 13.27
C LEU A 43 5.96 -6.10 13.75
N GLY A 44 5.82 -7.43 13.66
CA GLY A 44 4.71 -8.18 14.24
C GLY A 44 3.40 -8.03 13.46
N ALA A 45 3.46 -7.93 12.14
CA ALA A 45 2.26 -8.02 11.31
C ALA A 45 1.71 -9.46 11.34
N ASP A 46 0.45 -9.69 11.73
CA ASP A 46 -0.12 -11.04 11.62
C ASP A 46 -0.25 -11.40 10.14
N LEU A 47 0.41 -12.50 9.78
CA LEU A 47 0.43 -13.03 8.41
C LEU A 47 -0.98 -13.32 7.88
N GLY A 48 -1.94 -13.67 8.74
CA GLY A 48 -3.32 -13.97 8.32
C GLY A 48 -4.06 -12.75 7.74
N SER A 49 -3.97 -11.59 8.39
CA SER A 49 -4.61 -10.36 7.88
C SER A 49 -3.91 -9.82 6.63
N PHE A 50 -2.60 -10.02 6.55
CA PHE A 50 -1.80 -9.69 5.39
C PHE A 50 -2.19 -10.56 4.19
N ALA A 51 -2.30 -11.88 4.37
CA ALA A 51 -2.66 -12.82 3.32
C ALA A 51 -4.07 -12.55 2.76
N LEU A 52 -5.05 -12.21 3.62
CA LEU A 52 -6.40 -11.88 3.17
C LEU A 52 -6.41 -10.60 2.31
N ARG A 53 -5.66 -9.58 2.74
CA ARG A 53 -5.51 -8.34 1.97
C ARG A 53 -4.78 -8.60 0.66
N LEU A 54 -3.69 -9.37 0.67
CA LEU A 54 -2.95 -9.78 -0.52
C LEU A 54 -3.87 -10.49 -1.52
N LYS A 55 -4.66 -11.47 -1.06
CA LYS A 55 -5.63 -12.20 -1.89
C LYS A 55 -6.63 -11.27 -2.59
N ARG A 56 -7.10 -10.21 -1.92
CA ARG A 56 -8.01 -9.22 -2.50
C ARG A 56 -7.34 -8.38 -3.60
N PHE A 57 -6.02 -8.18 -3.53
CA PHE A 57 -5.25 -7.42 -4.53
C PHE A 57 -4.68 -8.30 -5.67
N VAL A 58 -4.69 -9.63 -5.55
CA VAL A 58 -4.30 -10.56 -6.63
C VAL A 58 -4.95 -10.25 -7.99
N PRO A 59 -6.28 -10.03 -8.12
CA PRO A 59 -6.87 -9.76 -9.43
C PRO A 59 -6.34 -8.46 -10.05
N LEU A 60 -6.05 -7.44 -9.23
CA LEU A 60 -5.45 -6.18 -9.69
C LEU A 60 -4.02 -6.42 -10.20
N PHE A 61 -3.22 -7.22 -9.48
CA PHE A 61 -1.86 -7.55 -9.90
C PHE A 61 -1.82 -8.38 -11.18
N LEU A 62 -2.75 -9.33 -11.32
CA LEU A 62 -2.88 -10.09 -12.55
C LEU A 62 -3.21 -9.17 -13.72
N MET A 63 -4.18 -8.28 -13.56
CA MET A 63 -4.59 -7.33 -14.61
C MET A 63 -3.42 -6.42 -15.02
N ILE A 64 -2.73 -5.81 -14.07
CA ILE A 64 -1.57 -4.94 -14.34
C ILE A 64 -0.42 -5.73 -14.97
N GLY A 65 -0.17 -6.96 -14.51
CA GLY A 65 0.85 -7.85 -15.07
C GLY A 65 0.56 -8.22 -16.53
N VAL A 66 -0.68 -8.57 -16.84
CA VAL A 66 -1.13 -8.88 -18.21
C VAL A 66 -1.00 -7.65 -19.11
N VAL A 67 -1.40 -6.46 -18.64
CA VAL A 67 -1.23 -5.21 -19.38
C VAL A 67 0.25 -4.91 -19.63
N GLN A 68 1.11 -5.08 -18.61
CA GLN A 68 2.56 -4.91 -18.77
C GLN A 68 3.16 -5.87 -19.80
N MET A 69 2.74 -7.14 -19.80
CA MET A 69 3.19 -8.14 -20.77
C MET A 69 2.73 -7.81 -22.20
N LEU A 70 1.47 -7.38 -22.37
CA LEU A 70 0.90 -7.07 -23.68
C LEU A 70 1.48 -5.78 -24.31
N PHE A 71 1.72 -4.75 -23.48
CA PHE A 71 2.17 -3.44 -23.96
C PHE A 71 3.69 -3.25 -23.98
N THR A 72 4.47 -4.04 -23.22
CA THR A 72 5.94 -3.92 -23.20
C THR A 72 6.57 -4.78 -24.29
N ARG A 73 6.56 -4.30 -25.53
CA ARG A 73 7.14 -4.96 -26.72
C ARG A 73 8.60 -4.59 -27.00
N THR A 74 9.38 -4.22 -26.00
CA THR A 74 10.81 -3.90 -26.16
C THR A 74 11.63 -5.07 -25.66
N GLY A 75 12.45 -5.71 -26.50
CA GLY A 75 13.41 -6.75 -26.06
C GLY A 75 13.54 -7.98 -26.96
N ARG A 76 14.42 -8.92 -26.57
CA ARG A 76 14.58 -10.22 -27.25
C ARG A 76 13.31 -11.08 -27.11
N PRO A 77 12.70 -11.54 -28.20
CA PRO A 77 11.52 -12.39 -28.16
C PRO A 77 11.91 -13.80 -27.71
N VAL A 78 11.20 -14.34 -26.71
CA VAL A 78 11.45 -15.70 -26.18
C VAL A 78 10.48 -16.70 -26.79
N VAL A 79 9.28 -16.24 -27.18
CA VAL A 79 8.27 -17.06 -27.85
C VAL A 79 7.83 -16.35 -29.12
N LEU A 80 8.26 -16.88 -30.27
CA LEU A 80 7.72 -16.49 -31.57
C LEU A 80 6.57 -17.44 -31.92
N VAL A 81 5.37 -16.90 -32.08
CA VAL A 81 4.30 -17.56 -32.83
C VAL A 81 4.17 -16.81 -34.14
N GLN A 82 4.78 -17.39 -35.18
CA GLN A 82 4.41 -17.24 -36.59
C GLN A 82 4.32 -15.81 -37.18
N GLU A 83 5.03 -14.82 -36.63
CA GLU A 83 5.18 -13.37 -37.04
C GLU A 83 4.70 -12.34 -35.98
N TYR A 84 4.09 -12.76 -34.86
CA TYR A 84 3.74 -11.86 -33.76
C TYR A 84 4.54 -12.19 -32.49
N THR A 85 5.43 -11.29 -32.09
CA THR A 85 6.13 -11.35 -30.80
C THR A 85 5.16 -11.04 -29.65
N MET A 86 4.53 -12.08 -29.09
CA MET A 86 3.57 -11.94 -27.99
C MET A 86 4.23 -11.78 -26.62
N ILE A 87 5.41 -12.38 -26.38
CA ILE A 87 6.06 -12.36 -25.06
C ILE A 87 7.55 -12.09 -25.22
N THR A 88 7.99 -10.93 -24.75
CA THR A 88 9.40 -10.52 -24.67
C THR A 88 9.97 -10.87 -23.29
N LEU A 89 11.25 -11.24 -23.21
CA LEU A 89 11.92 -11.50 -21.93
C LEU A 89 11.84 -10.26 -21.01
N ASP A 90 12.02 -9.09 -21.60
CA ASP A 90 11.95 -7.81 -20.92
C ASP A 90 10.55 -7.49 -20.41
N GLY A 91 9.48 -7.84 -21.14
CA GLY A 91 8.10 -7.70 -20.68
C GLY A 91 7.82 -8.57 -19.43
N LEU A 92 8.35 -9.79 -19.40
CA LEU A 92 8.25 -10.67 -18.23
C LEU A 92 9.04 -10.13 -17.03
N LEU A 93 10.28 -9.68 -17.25
CA LEU A 93 11.10 -9.08 -16.19
C LEU A 93 10.45 -7.80 -15.63
N ARG A 94 9.81 -6.98 -16.48
CA ARG A 94 9.09 -5.77 -16.04
C ARG A 94 7.82 -6.10 -15.29
N ALA A 95 7.04 -7.08 -15.75
CA ALA A 95 5.87 -7.56 -15.03
C ALA A 95 6.25 -8.10 -13.63
N MET A 96 7.33 -8.88 -13.54
CA MET A 96 7.84 -9.40 -12.26
C MET A 96 8.33 -8.28 -11.33
N THR A 97 9.09 -7.33 -11.87
CA THR A 97 9.58 -6.14 -11.15
C THR A 97 8.40 -5.33 -10.61
N MET A 98 7.36 -5.10 -11.41
CA MET A 98 6.15 -4.39 -10.97
C MET A 98 5.37 -5.16 -9.91
N ALA A 99 5.18 -6.47 -10.08
CA ALA A 99 4.52 -7.31 -9.08
C ALA A 99 5.26 -7.24 -7.72
N MET A 100 6.60 -7.32 -7.75
CA MET A 100 7.44 -7.17 -6.56
C MET A 100 7.25 -5.80 -5.91
N ARG A 101 7.13 -4.73 -6.72
CA ARG A 101 6.92 -3.36 -6.24
C ARG A 101 5.63 -3.23 -5.45
N PHE A 102 4.56 -3.75 -6.04
CA PHE A 102 3.27 -3.72 -5.38
C PHE A 102 3.26 -4.55 -4.10
N PHE A 103 3.94 -5.69 -4.10
CA PHE A 103 4.11 -6.50 -2.91
C PHE A 103 4.81 -5.71 -1.79
N ILE A 104 5.91 -5.01 -2.09
CA ILE A 104 6.61 -4.14 -1.13
C ILE A 104 5.68 -3.04 -0.58
N ILE A 105 4.91 -2.39 -1.46
CA ILE A 105 3.96 -1.33 -1.04
C ILE A 105 2.86 -1.90 -0.15
N LEU A 106 2.32 -3.08 -0.47
CA LEU A 106 1.33 -3.75 0.37
C LEU A 106 1.90 -4.13 1.74
N CYS A 107 3.13 -4.64 1.77
CA CYS A 107 3.85 -4.93 3.00
C CYS A 107 3.97 -3.66 3.87
N ALA A 108 4.48 -2.57 3.31
CA ALA A 108 4.59 -1.28 4.01
C ALA A 108 3.24 -0.76 4.49
N ALA A 109 2.20 -0.81 3.65
CA ALA A 109 0.86 -0.37 4.02
C ALA A 109 0.24 -1.23 5.14
N SER A 110 0.50 -2.54 5.15
CA SER A 110 -0.01 -3.44 6.18
C SER A 110 0.57 -3.17 7.57
N VAL A 111 1.85 -2.79 7.63
CA VAL A 111 2.52 -2.36 8.87
C VAL A 111 1.86 -1.12 9.46
N MET A 112 1.51 -0.13 8.64
CA MET A 112 0.86 1.10 9.09
C MET A 112 -0.63 0.92 9.42
N ALA A 113 -1.34 0.03 8.72
CA ALA A 113 -2.78 -0.12 8.84
C ALA A 113 -3.26 -0.54 10.24
N ARG A 114 -2.39 -1.11 11.08
CA ARG A 114 -2.71 -1.52 12.46
C ARG A 114 -2.34 -0.49 13.52
N GLU A 115 -1.60 0.56 13.14
CA GLU A 115 -1.15 1.54 14.12
C GLU A 115 -2.28 2.50 14.48
N ASN A 116 -2.32 2.93 15.74
CA ASN A 116 -3.35 3.87 16.18
C ASN A 116 -3.09 5.26 15.58
N SER A 117 -4.07 5.82 14.88
CA SER A 117 -3.96 7.12 14.21
C SER A 117 -3.48 8.24 15.15
N ARG A 118 -3.87 8.22 16.44
CA ARG A 118 -3.39 9.21 17.42
C ARG A 118 -1.88 9.10 17.69
N ARG A 119 -1.36 7.87 17.75
CA ARG A 119 0.08 7.61 17.95
C ARG A 119 0.89 8.02 16.73
N VAL A 120 0.35 7.81 15.53
CA VAL A 120 0.97 8.25 14.28
C VAL A 120 1.07 9.78 14.25
N ILE A 121 0.00 10.51 14.60
CA ILE A 121 0.02 11.98 14.67
C ILE A 121 1.03 12.48 15.70
N ALA A 122 1.08 11.86 16.88
CA ALA A 122 2.05 12.22 17.91
C ALA A 122 3.50 11.98 17.44
N ALA A 123 3.75 10.90 16.70
CA ALA A 123 5.05 10.64 16.09
C ALA A 123 5.37 11.70 15.03
N LEU A 124 4.38 12.14 14.25
CA LEU A 124 4.53 13.18 13.24
C LEU A 124 4.94 14.53 13.86
N THR A 125 4.32 14.93 14.97
CA THR A 125 4.71 16.12 15.74
C THR A 125 6.15 16.02 16.22
N LYS A 126 6.58 14.84 16.70
CA LYS A 126 7.97 14.62 17.15
C LYS A 126 8.98 14.64 16.00
N MET A 127 8.55 14.41 14.77
CA MET A 127 9.41 14.46 13.57
C MET A 127 9.60 15.88 13.01
N GLY A 128 9.11 16.91 13.72
CA GLY A 128 9.29 18.32 13.34
C GLY A 128 8.16 18.91 12.52
N VAL A 129 7.04 18.19 12.33
CA VAL A 129 5.84 18.79 11.74
C VAL A 129 5.29 19.86 12.68
N PRO A 130 4.95 21.07 12.19
CA PRO A 130 4.45 22.14 13.03
C PRO A 130 3.23 21.68 13.83
N TYR A 131 3.25 21.99 15.13
CA TYR A 131 2.23 21.55 16.08
C TYR A 131 0.80 21.88 15.61
N LEU A 132 0.63 23.02 14.92
CA LEU A 132 -0.65 23.48 14.40
C LEU A 132 -1.29 22.45 13.46
N PHE A 133 -0.54 21.83 12.55
CA PHE A 133 -1.05 20.78 11.66
C PHE A 133 -1.44 19.52 12.42
N SER A 134 -0.62 19.09 13.37
CA SER A 134 -0.94 17.92 14.20
C SER A 134 -2.19 18.14 15.05
N PHE A 135 -2.37 19.36 15.58
CA PHE A 135 -3.56 19.74 16.34
C PHE A 135 -4.82 19.73 15.45
N MET A 136 -4.75 20.31 14.25
CA MET A 136 -5.86 20.28 13.30
C MET A 136 -6.25 18.84 12.94
N LEU A 137 -5.26 18.00 12.64
CA LEU A 137 -5.49 16.60 12.26
C LEU A 137 -6.09 15.78 13.42
N LEU A 138 -5.58 15.96 14.64
CA LEU A 138 -6.11 15.28 15.82
C LEU A 138 -7.55 15.70 16.14
N THR A 139 -7.85 16.98 15.94
CA THR A 139 -9.19 17.54 16.10
C THR A 139 -10.14 17.01 15.03
N ALA A 140 -9.72 16.99 13.77
CA ALA A 140 -10.50 16.43 12.67
C ALA A 140 -10.83 14.94 12.89
N LEU A 141 -9.85 14.12 13.29
CA LEU A 141 -10.09 12.70 13.59
C LEU A 141 -11.03 12.49 14.79
N ARG A 142 -11.03 13.42 15.76
CA ARG A 142 -11.94 13.37 16.91
C ARG A 142 -13.38 13.69 16.50
N PHE A 143 -13.58 14.64 15.58
CA PHE A 143 -14.92 15.02 15.09
C PHE A 143 -15.48 14.07 14.02
N LEU A 144 -14.62 13.33 13.31
CA LEU A 144 -15.03 12.36 12.29
C LEU A 144 -16.14 11.38 12.75
N PRO A 145 -16.05 10.69 13.91
CA PRO A 145 -17.14 9.84 14.38
C PRO A 145 -18.42 10.61 14.72
N VAL A 146 -18.30 11.83 15.26
CA VAL A 146 -19.45 12.67 15.61
C VAL A 146 -20.20 13.09 14.34
N PHE A 147 -19.48 13.54 13.32
CA PHE A 147 -20.08 13.86 12.03
C PHE A 147 -20.73 12.63 11.40
N ARG A 148 -20.09 11.45 11.48
CA ARG A 148 -20.68 10.22 10.94
C ARG A 148 -22.05 9.91 11.57
N VAL A 149 -22.19 10.07 12.87
CA VAL A 149 -23.48 9.89 13.57
C VAL A 149 -24.47 10.96 13.13
N ALA A 150 -24.08 12.23 13.16
CA ALA A 150 -24.96 13.33 12.74
C ALA A 150 -25.45 13.20 11.28
N PHE A 151 -24.59 12.76 10.36
CA PHE A 151 -24.98 12.49 8.97
C PHE A 151 -25.95 11.30 8.87
N SER A 152 -25.73 10.23 9.64
CA SER A 152 -26.64 9.08 9.66
C SER A 152 -28.01 9.46 10.21
N ASP A 153 -28.05 10.26 11.27
CA ASP A 153 -29.30 10.72 11.90
C ASP A 153 -30.05 11.68 10.97
N ALA A 154 -29.34 12.58 10.30
CA ALA A 154 -29.91 13.48 9.30
C ALA A 154 -30.50 12.71 8.12
N LEU A 155 -29.79 11.70 7.59
CA LEU A 155 -30.30 10.84 6.52
C LEU A 155 -31.54 10.07 6.96
N THR A 156 -31.53 9.53 8.19
CA THR A 156 -32.69 8.83 8.75
C THR A 156 -33.89 9.77 8.88
N ALA A 157 -33.68 11.00 9.35
CA ALA A 157 -34.74 12.01 9.46
C ALA A 157 -35.31 12.41 8.08
N ILE A 158 -34.48 12.47 7.05
CA ILE A 158 -34.91 12.71 5.66
C ILE A 158 -35.73 11.53 5.13
N GLN A 159 -35.29 10.30 5.37
CA GLN A 159 -36.01 9.08 4.99
C GLN A 159 -37.37 8.97 5.68
N LEU A 160 -37.47 9.35 6.96
CA LEU A 160 -38.73 9.40 7.71
C LEU A 160 -39.72 10.43 7.15
N ARG A 161 -39.24 11.42 6.39
CA ARG A 161 -40.09 12.36 5.64
C ARG A 161 -40.55 11.79 4.29
N GLY A 162 -40.26 10.53 3.99
CA GLY A 162 -40.65 9.86 2.74
C GLY A 162 -39.76 10.21 1.54
N ILE A 163 -38.56 10.73 1.79
CA ILE A 163 -37.57 10.99 0.75
C ILE A 163 -36.64 9.76 0.70
N ASP A 164 -36.86 8.88 -0.28
CA ASP A 164 -35.96 7.77 -0.56
C ASP A 164 -34.67 8.29 -1.23
N PRO A 165 -33.48 7.87 -0.75
CA PRO A 165 -32.19 8.31 -1.27
C PRO A 165 -31.79 7.64 -2.60
#